data_AF-A0A3M1B8S0-F1
#
_entry.id   AF-A0A3M1B8S0-F1
#
_cell.length_a   1.000
_cell.length_b   1.000
_cell.length_c   1.000
_cell.angle_alpha   90.00
_cell.angle_beta   90.00
_cell.angle_gamma   90.00
#
_symmetry.space_group_name_H-M   'P 1'
#
loop_
_entity.id
_entity.type
_entity.pdbx_description
1 polymer ?
#
loop_
_entity_poly.entity_id
_entity_poly.type
_entity_poly.pdbx_seq_one_letter_code
_entity_poly.pdbx_strand_id
1 'polypeptide(L)'
;MFGGLGPMEIIIILVVALIVFGRRLPEVGRALGRGIVEFRRGLREMNDEIQGEIDHRPSSRRGYDFESESSSRSESSQGVEERGEKEGIRNS
;
A
#
# COMPACT_ATOMS: atom_id res chain seq x y z
N MET A 1 43.25 -10.31 -22.27
CA MET A 1 42.33 -11.44 -21.98
C MET A 1 41.93 -11.46 -20.50
N PHE A 2 41.48 -10.34 -19.93
CA PHE A 2 41.02 -10.29 -18.52
C PHE A 2 40.01 -9.15 -18.38
N GLY A 3 38.74 -9.46 -18.57
CA GLY A 3 37.63 -8.52 -18.44
C GLY A 3 36.65 -9.05 -17.41
N GLY A 4 36.82 -8.59 -16.16
CA GLY A 4 35.93 -8.93 -15.04
C GLY A 4 36.25 -10.26 -14.35
N LEU A 5 36.01 -10.31 -13.05
CA LEU A 5 35.92 -11.57 -12.31
C LEU A 5 34.75 -12.35 -12.93
N GLY A 6 35.07 -13.38 -13.71
CA GLY A 6 34.07 -14.24 -14.29
C GLY A 6 33.38 -15.07 -13.20
N PRO A 7 32.23 -15.69 -13.53
CA PRO A 7 31.60 -16.66 -12.65
C PRO A 7 32.58 -17.76 -12.22
N MET A 8 33.52 -18.12 -13.10
CA MET A 8 34.57 -19.11 -12.83
C MET A 8 35.57 -18.64 -11.76
N GLU A 9 36.09 -17.41 -11.82
CA GLU A 9 36.97 -16.90 -10.76
C GLU A 9 36.26 -16.86 -9.40
N ILE A 10 34.98 -16.45 -9.37
CA ILE A 10 34.20 -16.40 -8.13
C ILE A 10 34.04 -17.81 -7.52
N ILE A 11 33.79 -18.82 -8.35
CA ILE A 11 33.70 -20.22 -7.88
C ILE A 11 35.03 -20.69 -7.29
N ILE A 12 36.16 -20.39 -7.93
CA ILE A 12 37.49 -20.77 -7.42
C ILE A 12 37.74 -20.13 -6.05
N ILE A 13 37.45 -18.83 -5.91
CA ILE A 13 37.59 -18.12 -4.63
C ILE A 13 36.67 -18.73 -3.57
N LEU A 14 35.43 -19.08 -3.93
CA LEU A 14 34.49 -19.76 -3.04
C LEU A 14 35.03 -21.11 -2.56
N VAL A 15 35.60 -21.92 -3.45
CA VAL A 15 36.18 -23.21 -3.07
C VAL A 15 37.35 -23.03 -2.10
N VAL A 16 38.25 -22.06 -2.36
CA VAL A 16 39.35 -21.75 -1.43
C VAL A 16 38.82 -21.29 -0.07
N ALA A 17 37.83 -20.40 -0.06
CA ALA A 17 37.19 -19.95 1.17
C ALA A 17 36.53 -21.13 1.92
N LEU A 18 35.85 -22.04 1.22
CA LEU A 18 35.26 -23.23 1.81
C LEU A 18 36.30 -24.16 2.42
N ILE A 19 37.51 -24.25 1.87
CA ILE A 19 38.60 -25.04 2.47
C ILE A 19 39.12 -24.36 3.74
N VAL A 20 39.35 -23.04 3.69
CA VAL A 20 39.87 -22.27 4.84
C VAL A 20 38.88 -22.23 6.00
N PHE A 21 37.60 -21.97 5.71
CA PHE A 21 36.55 -21.85 6.72
C PHE A 21 35.89 -23.20 7.05
N GLY A 22 35.91 -24.16 6.12
CA GLY A 22 35.35 -25.49 6.30
C GLY A 22 33.90 -25.46 6.79
N ARG A 23 33.67 -26.18 7.89
CA ARG A 23 32.36 -26.29 8.55
C ARG A 23 31.89 -25.01 9.25
N ARG A 24 32.77 -24.00 9.41
CA ARG A 24 32.42 -22.73 10.08
C ARG A 24 31.69 -21.75 9.16
N LEU A 25 31.80 -21.92 7.84
CA LEU A 25 31.14 -21.04 6.87
C LEU A 25 29.60 -20.94 7.06
N PRO A 26 28.84 -22.04 7.25
CA PRO A 26 27.40 -21.95 7.54
C PRO A 26 27.10 -21.30 8.90
N GLU A 27 28.00 -21.42 9.88
CA GLU A 27 27.85 -20.80 11.19
C GLU A 27 28.06 -19.28 11.11
N VAL A 28 29.11 -18.84 10.42
CA VAL A 28 29.38 -17.42 10.12
C VAL A 28 28.26 -16.83 9.28
N GLY A 29 27.79 -17.53 8.24
CA GLY A 29 26.66 -17.11 7.42
C GLY A 29 25.37 -16.93 8.21
N ARG A 30 25.08 -17.83 9.17
CA ARG A 30 23.93 -17.70 10.08
C ARG A 30 24.07 -16.51 11.04
N ALA A 31 25.27 -16.27 11.57
CA ALA A 31 25.54 -15.13 12.44
C ALA A 31 25.38 -13.80 11.68
N LEU A 32 26.00 -13.68 10.50
CA LEU A 32 25.85 -12.52 9.62
C LEU A 32 24.41 -12.32 9.17
N GLY A 33 23.71 -13.41 8.81
CA GLY A 33 22.31 -13.36 8.39
C GLY A 33 21.40 -12.79 9.47
N ARG A 34 21.57 -13.23 10.73
CA ARG A 34 20.85 -12.65 11.87
C ARG A 34 21.15 -11.17 12.05
N GLY A 35 22.43 -10.79 12.01
CA GLY A 35 22.84 -9.39 12.11
C GLY A 35 22.25 -8.50 11.00
N ILE A 36 22.19 -8.99 9.76
CA ILE A 36 21.58 -8.26 8.64
C ILE A 36 20.07 -8.10 8.84
N VAL A 37 19.37 -9.12 9.35
CA VAL A 37 17.93 -9.06 9.61
C VAL A 37 17.64 -8.04 10.72
N GLU A 38 18.38 -8.07 11.82
CA GLU A 38 18.24 -7.11 12.91
C GLU A 38 18.58 -5.69 12.47
N PHE A 39 19.66 -5.52 11.71
CA PHE A 39 20.05 -4.23 11.13
C PHE A 39 18.94 -3.67 10.21
N ARG A 40 18.38 -4.51 9.33
CA ARG A 40 17.25 -4.11 8.48
C ARG A 40 16.00 -3.75 9.28
N ARG A 41 15.75 -4.42 10.40
CA ARG A 41 14.61 -4.09 11.28
C ARG A 41 14.82 -2.73 11.94
N GLY A 42 16.01 -2.48 12.48
CA GLY A 42 16.35 -1.16 13.06
C GLY A 42 16.24 -0.03 12.03
N LEU A 43 16.73 -0.23 10.80
CA LEU A 43 16.59 0.77 9.73
C LEU A 43 15.13 1.09 9.39
N ARG A 44 14.22 0.11 9.47
CA ARG A 44 12.78 0.32 9.22
C ARG A 44 12.14 1.11 10.35
N GLU A 45 12.40 0.72 11.58
CA GLU A 45 11.89 1.40 12.78
C GLU A 45 12.33 2.87 12.81
N MET A 46 13.61 3.16 12.53
CA MET A 46 14.10 4.53 12.41
C MET A 46 13.42 5.33 11.29
N ASN A 47 13.13 4.69 10.15
CA ASN A 47 12.43 5.36 9.06
C ASN A 47 10.95 5.65 9.41
N ASP A 48 10.31 4.73 10.12
CA ASP A 48 8.92 4.86 10.57
C ASP A 48 8.79 5.90 11.69
N GLU A 49 9.78 6.03 12.58
CA GLU A 49 9.88 7.13 13.57
C GLU A 49 9.99 8.50 12.89
N ILE A 50 10.85 8.62 11.87
CA ILE A 50 11.03 9.86 11.11
C ILE A 50 9.75 10.22 10.33
N GLN A 51 9.00 9.23 9.84
CA GLN A 51 7.73 9.46 9.13
C GLN A 51 6.56 9.72 10.08
N GLY A 52 6.54 9.08 11.25
CA GLY A 52 5.52 9.25 12.28
C GLY A 52 5.55 10.62 12.96
N GLU A 53 6.72 11.27 13.04
CA GLU A 53 6.83 12.64 13.56
C GLU A 53 6.23 13.69 12.59
N ILE A 54 6.13 13.37 11.30
CA ILE A 54 5.54 14.27 10.28
C ILE A 54 4.01 14.14 10.20
N ASP A 55 3.43 13.03 10.69
CA ASP A 55 1.97 12.76 10.65
C ASP A 55 1.23 13.11 11.97
N HIS A 56 1.90 13.78 12.92
CA HIS A 56 1.24 14.45 14.04
C HIS A 56 0.77 15.87 13.67
N ARG A 57 -0.04 15.98 12.62
CA ARG A 57 -1.04 17.07 12.54
C ARG A 57 -2.35 16.48 13.03
N PRO A 58 -2.89 16.88 14.21
CA PRO A 58 -4.22 16.46 14.59
C PRO A 58 -5.18 16.94 13.49
N SER A 59 -5.77 16.00 12.75
CA SER A 59 -6.84 16.20 11.79
C SER A 59 -8.10 16.67 12.54
N SER A 60 -8.01 17.91 13.01
CA SER A 60 -9.09 18.71 13.56
C SER A 60 -9.90 19.27 12.39
N ARG A 61 -10.64 18.40 11.69
CA ARG A 61 -11.81 18.79 10.89
C ARG A 61 -12.95 17.83 11.18
N ARG A 62 -13.44 17.98 12.41
CA ARG A 62 -14.86 17.89 12.73
C ARG A 62 -15.59 18.82 11.76
N GLY A 63 -16.49 18.31 10.94
CA GLY A 63 -17.30 19.14 10.04
C GLY A 63 -17.76 18.44 8.78
N TYR A 64 -18.53 17.36 8.91
CA TYR A 64 -19.50 16.93 7.91
C TYR A 64 -20.71 16.33 8.62
N ASP A 65 -21.41 17.20 9.35
CA ASP A 65 -22.77 17.00 9.82
C ASP A 65 -23.32 18.41 10.08
N PHE A 66 -24.01 18.99 9.09
CA PHE A 66 -25.10 19.97 9.18
C PHE A 66 -25.23 20.76 7.87
N GLU A 67 -26.16 20.34 7.00
CA GLU A 67 -27.02 21.25 6.23
C GLU A 67 -28.07 20.39 5.49
N SER A 68 -29.00 19.86 6.28
CA SER A 68 -30.35 19.64 5.79
C SER A 68 -31.07 20.99 5.81
N GLU A 69 -31.89 21.23 4.79
CA GLU A 69 -33.09 22.09 4.90
C GLU A 69 -32.92 23.58 4.60
N SER A 70 -32.80 23.96 3.32
CA SER A 70 -33.40 25.20 2.74
C SER A 70 -33.10 25.36 1.23
N SER A 71 -33.78 24.60 0.37
CA SER A 71 -34.05 24.88 -1.07
C SER A 71 -34.43 23.52 -1.69
N SER A 72 -35.65 23.22 -2.09
CA SER A 72 -36.42 23.94 -3.09
C SER A 72 -37.87 23.45 -3.06
N ARG A 73 -38.71 24.15 -2.28
CA ARG A 73 -40.17 24.18 -2.51
C ARG A 73 -40.46 25.49 -3.24
N SER A 74 -40.36 25.51 -4.57
CA SER A 74 -41.09 26.43 -5.48
C SER A 74 -40.48 26.45 -6.89
N GLU A 75 -40.78 25.44 -7.72
CA GLU A 75 -41.05 25.68 -9.14
C GLU A 75 -42.25 24.84 -9.56
N SER A 76 -43.38 25.54 -9.59
CA SER A 76 -44.65 25.11 -10.15
C SER A 76 -44.60 25.12 -11.68
N SER A 77 -45.40 24.23 -12.28
CA SER A 77 -46.03 24.37 -13.61
C SER A 77 -45.20 23.93 -14.82
N GLN A 78 -45.46 22.72 -15.33
CA GLN A 78 -45.99 22.49 -16.69
C GLN A 78 -46.02 20.98 -17.03
N GLY A 79 -47.12 20.54 -17.64
CA GLY A 79 -47.10 19.38 -18.54
C GLY A 79 -47.58 18.06 -17.96
N VAL A 80 -48.87 17.99 -17.65
CA VAL A 80 -49.64 16.74 -17.55
C VAL A 80 -49.82 16.15 -18.96
N GLU A 81 -49.99 14.81 -19.02
CA GLU A 81 -50.46 13.96 -20.13
C GLU A 81 -49.42 13.31 -21.06
N GLU A 82 -48.86 12.18 -20.60
CA GLU A 82 -48.64 11.01 -21.47
C GLU A 82 -49.52 9.83 -21.01
N ARG A 83 -50.73 9.81 -21.57
CA ARG A 83 -51.27 8.68 -22.33
C ARG A 83 -51.06 7.28 -21.73
N GLY A 84 -51.78 6.99 -20.65
CA GLY A 84 -52.01 5.64 -20.13
C GLY A 84 -53.47 5.20 -20.34
N GLU A 85 -53.60 3.95 -20.78
CA GLU A 85 -54.73 3.06 -20.55
C GLU A 85 -56.10 3.37 -21.17
N LYS A 86 -56.41 2.57 -22.18
CA LYS A 86 -57.75 2.22 -22.58
C LYS A 86 -58.18 1.10 -21.65
N GLU A 87 -59.26 1.26 -20.88
CA GLU A 87 -60.13 0.17 -20.40
C GLU A 87 -61.22 0.70 -19.46
N GLY A 88 -62.44 0.15 -19.56
CA GLY A 88 -63.59 0.45 -18.69
C GLY A 88 -64.69 1.25 -19.39
N ILE A 89 -65.53 0.64 -20.23
CA ILE A 89 -66.81 0.00 -19.84
C ILE A 89 -67.85 1.00 -19.29
N ARG A 90 -68.91 1.19 -20.10
CA ARG A 90 -70.33 1.47 -19.78
C ARG A 90 -70.65 2.45 -18.65
N ASN A 91 -71.36 3.54 -19.00
CA ASN A 91 -72.80 3.58 -18.76
C ASN A 91 -73.51 4.63 -19.63
N SER A 92 -74.74 4.29 -20.04
CA SER A 92 -75.72 5.03 -20.85
C SER A 92 -75.56 5.00 -22.36
#